data_AF-F0QWJ0-F1
#
_entry.id   AF-F0QWJ0-F1
#
_cell.length_a   1.000
_cell.length_b   1.000
_cell.length_c   1.000
_cell.angle_alpha   90.00
_cell.angle_beta   90.00
_cell.angle_gamma   90.00
#
_symmetry.space_group_name_H-M   'P 1'
#
loop_
_entity.id
_entity.type
_entity.pdbx_description
1 polymer ?
#
loop_
_entity_poly.entity_id
_entity_poly.type
_entity_poly.pdbx_seq_one_letter_code
_entity_poly.pdbx_strand_id
1 'polypeptide(L)'
;MLKALPYACVVVTSEQTEILGLRRSGEIKGKYVDLVVYVSKSGNKAFLSGVIKCPFTGREFKLYVTSHTDQVRLGFIQHLSGFNEHVIRTKEYGQWFIVRVEPYSRNSFHRRRYFVCAKCGYKSVRFIDALLHLIKLHGFLTRLP
;
A
#
# COMPACT_ATOMS: atom_id res chain seq x y z
N MET A 1 11.91 12.15 35.94
CA MET A 1 12.19 12.63 34.57
C MET A 1 12.48 11.43 33.67
N LEU A 2 11.49 10.96 32.91
CA LEU A 2 11.65 9.84 31.97
C LEU A 2 12.16 10.39 30.63
N LYS A 3 13.40 10.04 30.27
CA LYS A 3 13.99 10.35 28.95
C LYS A 3 13.28 9.52 27.88
N ALA A 4 12.65 10.20 26.92
CA ALA A 4 12.16 9.58 25.69
C ALA A 4 13.37 9.15 24.84
N LEU A 5 13.44 7.87 24.48
CA LEU A 5 14.38 7.37 23.49
C LEU A 5 13.89 7.76 22.09
N PRO A 6 14.78 8.20 21.18
CA PRO A 6 14.39 8.53 19.81
C PRO A 6 14.09 7.24 19.04
N TYR A 7 12.89 7.15 18.48
CA TYR A 7 12.54 6.15 17.47
C TYR A 7 13.40 6.42 16.23
N ALA A 8 14.56 5.76 16.16
CA ALA A 8 15.40 5.75 14.98
C ALA A 8 14.62 5.08 13.85
N CYS A 9 14.11 5.89 12.93
CA CYS A 9 13.49 5.45 11.69
C CYS A 9 14.62 4.94 10.78
N VAL A 10 15.01 3.68 10.95
CA VAL A 10 16.02 3.03 10.10
C VAL A 10 15.41 2.89 8.72
N VAL A 11 15.83 3.76 7.81
CA VAL A 11 15.53 3.67 6.38
C VAL A 11 16.25 2.43 5.87
N VAL A 12 15.52 1.33 5.74
CA VAL A 12 16.04 0.06 5.24
C VAL A 12 16.36 0.23 3.76
N THR A 13 17.65 0.29 3.43
CA THR A 13 18.15 0.27 2.05
C THR A 13 17.87 -1.09 1.42
N SER A 14 17.75 -1.10 0.09
CA SER A 14 17.31 -2.25 -0.75
C SER A 14 18.05 -3.56 -0.50
N GLU A 15 19.25 -3.55 0.08
CA GLU A 15 20.09 -4.72 0.31
C GLU A 15 19.73 -5.54 1.56
N GLN A 16 18.95 -5.00 2.51
CA GLN A 16 18.59 -5.73 3.75
C GLN A 16 17.24 -6.49 3.69
N THR A 17 16.54 -6.48 2.55
CA THR A 17 15.19 -7.09 2.47
C THR A 17 15.15 -8.62 2.35
N GLU A 18 16.30 -9.29 2.22
CA GLU A 18 16.34 -10.77 2.27
C GLU A 18 16.28 -11.34 3.70
N ILE A 19 16.44 -10.53 4.75
CA ILE A 19 16.71 -11.07 6.10
C ILE A 19 15.43 -11.40 6.89
N LEU A 20 14.23 -11.02 6.44
CA LEU A 20 13.01 -11.25 7.22
C LEU A 20 11.84 -11.64 6.33
N GLY A 21 11.75 -12.90 5.88
CA GLY A 21 10.50 -13.53 5.40
C GLY A 21 9.73 -12.90 4.22
N LEU A 22 10.17 -11.76 3.68
CA LEU A 22 9.63 -11.10 2.50
C LEU A 22 10.42 -11.58 1.29
N ARG A 23 9.73 -12.15 0.31
CA ARG A 23 10.31 -12.51 -0.98
C ARG A 23 9.94 -11.44 -1.99
N ARG A 24 10.94 -10.95 -2.73
CA ARG A 24 10.70 -10.13 -3.91
C ARG A 24 9.98 -10.96 -4.97
N SER A 25 8.77 -10.54 -5.34
CA SER A 25 7.90 -11.24 -6.29
C SER A 25 7.96 -10.63 -7.69
N GLY A 26 8.34 -9.35 -7.82
CA GLY A 26 8.43 -8.69 -9.12
C GLY A 26 8.62 -7.19 -9.00
N GLU A 27 8.73 -6.54 -10.16
CA GLU A 27 8.82 -5.10 -10.30
C GLU A 27 7.65 -4.59 -11.15
N ILE A 28 7.22 -3.37 -10.87
CA ILE A 28 6.21 -2.63 -11.62
C ILE A 28 6.85 -1.29 -11.98
N LYS A 29 7.17 -1.13 -13.26
CA LYS A 29 7.68 0.12 -13.82
C LYS A 29 6.66 0.72 -14.77
N GLY A 30 6.51 2.03 -14.72
CA GLY A 30 5.59 2.79 -15.55
C GLY A 30 5.88 4.28 -15.46
N LYS A 31 5.14 5.08 -16.25
CA LYS A 31 5.38 6.53 -16.36
C LYS A 31 5.33 7.27 -15.01
N TYR A 32 4.48 6.81 -14.10
CA TYR A 32 4.27 7.44 -12.80
C TYR A 32 4.55 6.51 -11.63
N VAL A 33 5.18 5.36 -11.87
CA VAL A 33 5.34 4.32 -10.86
C VAL A 33 6.63 3.55 -11.06
N ASP A 34 7.40 3.43 -9.99
CA ASP A 34 8.54 2.52 -9.91
C ASP A 34 8.46 1.79 -8.57
N LEU A 35 7.96 0.56 -8.59
CA LEU A 35 7.66 -0.22 -7.41
C LEU A 35 8.23 -1.62 -7.49
N VAL A 36 8.73 -2.09 -6.35
CA VAL A 36 9.07 -3.48 -6.09
C VAL A 36 7.96 -4.10 -5.27
N VAL A 37 7.46 -5.24 -5.75
CA VAL A 37 6.43 -6.03 -5.08
C VAL A 37 7.10 -7.11 -4.23
N TYR A 38 6.77 -7.13 -2.95
CA TYR A 38 7.18 -8.17 -2.01
C TYR A 38 5.97 -8.99 -1.58
N VAL A 39 6.20 -10.28 -1.32
CA VAL A 39 5.20 -11.19 -0.79
C VAL A 39 5.75 -11.83 0.48
N SER A 40 4.98 -11.78 1.56
CA SER A 40 5.35 -12.43 2.81
C SER A 40 5.14 -13.94 2.72
N LYS A 41 6.17 -14.72 3.11
CA LYS A 41 6.13 -16.19 3.17
C LYS A 41 5.06 -16.73 4.13
N SER A 42 4.74 -15.99 5.20
CA SER A 42 3.87 -16.50 6.28
C SER A 42 2.38 -16.24 6.06
N GLY A 43 2.01 -15.36 5.12
CA GLY A 43 0.61 -14.92 4.99
C GLY A 43 0.16 -14.59 3.57
N ASN A 44 0.99 -14.83 2.55
CA ASN A 44 0.72 -14.50 1.14
C ASN A 44 0.27 -13.05 0.92
N LYS A 45 0.63 -12.15 1.85
CA LYS A 45 0.28 -10.73 1.78
C LYS A 45 1.30 -10.02 0.90
N ALA A 46 0.79 -9.23 -0.04
CA ALA A 46 1.62 -8.37 -0.87
C ALA A 46 1.95 -7.05 -0.14
N PHE A 47 3.14 -6.54 -0.43
CA PHE A 47 3.69 -5.28 0.05
C PHE A 47 4.41 -4.57 -1.11
N LEU A 48 4.52 -3.25 -1.03
CA LEU A 48 5.11 -2.42 -2.07
C LEU A 48 6.21 -1.54 -1.48
N SER A 49 7.33 -1.43 -2.19
CA SER A 49 8.36 -0.44 -1.91
C SER A 49 8.76 0.27 -3.19
N GLY A 50 9.01 1.57 -3.13
CA GLY A 50 9.42 2.38 -4.27
C GLY A 50 8.72 3.72 -4.30
N VAL A 51 8.54 4.29 -5.49
CA VAL A 51 8.02 5.63 -5.69
C VAL A 51 6.77 5.60 -6.55
N ILE A 52 5.73 6.33 -6.11
CA ILE A 52 4.56 6.64 -6.91
C ILE A 52 4.49 8.15 -7.10
N LYS A 53 4.37 8.58 -8.36
CA LYS A 53 4.07 9.95 -8.72
C LYS A 53 2.59 10.09 -9.03
N CYS A 54 1.96 11.14 -8.50
CA CYS A 54 0.59 11.46 -8.85
C CYS A 54 0.55 12.18 -10.21
N PRO A 55 -0.15 11.65 -11.24
CA PRO A 55 -0.25 12.30 -12.54
C PRO A 55 -1.04 13.62 -12.50
N PHE A 56 -1.97 13.77 -11.54
CA PHE A 56 -2.85 14.95 -11.47
C PHE A 56 -2.25 16.11 -10.67
N THR A 57 -1.43 15.82 -9.66
CA THR A 57 -0.87 16.84 -8.75
C THR A 57 0.64 16.95 -8.83
N GLY A 58 1.31 16.05 -9.55
CA GLY A 58 2.77 15.99 -9.68
C GLY A 58 3.51 15.54 -8.41
N ARG A 59 2.81 15.34 -7.28
CA ARG A 59 3.41 14.95 -6.00
C ARG A 59 3.98 13.54 -6.05
N GLU A 60 5.12 13.35 -5.40
CA GLU A 60 5.80 12.07 -5.29
C GLU A 60 5.62 11.49 -3.89
N PHE A 61 5.34 10.20 -3.84
CA PHE A 61 5.07 9.44 -2.63
C PHE A 61 6.02 8.26 -2.58
N LYS A 62 6.78 8.16 -1.50
CA LYS A 62 7.69 7.04 -1.25
C LYS A 62 6.98 5.98 -0.42
N LEU A 63 6.83 4.80 -0.99
CA LEU A 63 6.31 3.62 -0.29
C LEU A 63 7.49 2.81 0.18
N TYR A 64 7.44 2.35 1.43
CA TYR A 64 8.45 1.48 1.98
C TYR A 64 7.82 0.53 3.01
N VAL A 65 8.56 -0.52 3.30
CA VAL A 65 8.12 -1.60 4.20
C VAL A 65 9.11 -1.69 5.33
N THR A 66 8.62 -1.73 6.56
CA THR A 66 9.46 -1.98 7.74
C THR A 66 9.06 -3.30 8.37
N SER A 67 10.04 -4.06 8.86
CA SER A 67 9.77 -5.20 9.72
C SER A 67 9.24 -4.74 11.06
N HIS A 68 8.23 -5.43 11.56
CA HIS A 68 7.74 -5.28 12.92
C HIS A 68 8.06 -6.57 13.68
N THR A 69 8.97 -6.46 14.63
CA THR A 69 9.43 -7.56 15.47
C THR A 69 8.79 -7.42 16.85
N ASP A 70 7.46 -7.54 16.91
CA ASP A 70 6.82 -7.79 18.20
C ASP A 70 7.00 -9.28 18.53
N GLN A 71 7.43 -9.58 19.75
CA GLN A 71 7.88 -10.91 20.20
C GLN A 71 6.88 -12.07 19.94
N VAL A 72 5.63 -11.75 19.60
CA VAL A 72 4.54 -12.71 19.38
C VAL A 72 4.26 -12.99 17.89
N ARG A 73 4.54 -12.05 16.97
CA ARG A 73 4.32 -12.22 15.52
C ARG A 73 5.29 -11.38 14.69
N LEU A 74 6.17 -12.06 13.96
CA LEU A 74 6.94 -11.43 12.87
C LEU A 74 5.97 -10.89 11.82
N GLY A 75 5.94 -9.57 11.64
CA GLY A 75 5.05 -8.89 10.73
C GLY A 75 5.76 -7.83 9.89
N PHE A 76 5.06 -7.30 8.90
CA PHE A 76 5.54 -6.19 8.08
C PHE A 76 4.50 -5.08 8.08
N ILE A 77 4.97 -3.85 8.20
CA ILE A 77 4.14 -2.65 8.14
C ILE A 77 4.41 -1.96 6.82
N GLN A 78 3.34 -1.70 6.08
CA GLN A 78 3.39 -0.88 4.87
C GLN A 78 3.27 0.59 5.26
N HIS A 79 4.27 1.38 4.88
CA HIS A 79 4.21 2.83 4.95
C HIS A 79 3.82 3.39 3.59
N LEU A 80 2.80 4.25 3.58
CA LEU A 80 2.25 4.86 2.37
C LEU A 80 2.60 6.34 2.24
N SER A 81 3.26 6.93 3.24
CA SER A 81 3.71 8.33 3.26
C SER A 81 2.64 9.34 2.82
N GLY A 82 1.38 9.14 3.24
CA GLY A 82 0.25 10.02 2.90
C GLY A 82 -0.39 9.75 1.54
N PHE A 83 0.08 8.76 0.77
CA PHE A 83 -0.47 8.45 -0.56
C PHE A 83 -1.93 8.00 -0.49
N ASN A 84 -2.30 7.20 0.51
CA ASN A 84 -3.68 6.76 0.70
C ASN A 84 -4.62 7.95 0.92
N GLU A 85 -4.27 8.84 1.86
CA GLU A 85 -5.05 10.06 2.11
C GLU A 85 -5.12 10.95 0.88
N HIS A 86 -4.01 11.05 0.12
CA HIS A 86 -3.96 11.80 -1.12
C HIS A 86 -4.93 11.24 -2.17
N VAL A 87 -4.90 9.93 -2.42
CA VAL A 87 -5.81 9.26 -3.37
C VAL A 87 -7.27 9.47 -3.00
N ILE A 88 -7.59 9.43 -1.71
CA ILE A 88 -8.96 9.65 -1.21
C ILE A 88 -9.42 11.09 -1.43
N ARG A 89 -8.52 12.08 -1.34
CA ARG A 89 -8.85 13.51 -1.45
C ARG A 89 -8.88 14.02 -2.88
N THR A 90 -8.10 13.43 -3.77
CA THR A 90 -7.98 13.84 -5.17
C THR A 90 -9.13 13.24 -6.00
N LYS A 91 -10.05 14.08 -6.46
CA LYS A 91 -11.33 13.69 -7.08
C LYS A 91 -11.14 12.88 -8.37
N GLU A 92 -10.07 13.17 -9.10
CA GLU A 92 -9.69 12.53 -10.36
C GLU A 92 -9.47 11.02 -10.18
N TYR A 93 -9.02 10.58 -8.99
CA TYR A 93 -8.90 9.16 -8.68
C TYR A 93 -10.24 8.47 -8.44
N GLY A 94 -11.34 9.20 -8.24
CA GLY A 94 -12.67 8.62 -8.04
C GLY A 94 -13.14 7.73 -9.21
N GLN A 95 -12.62 7.97 -10.42
CA GLN A 95 -12.89 7.14 -11.60
C GLN A 95 -12.17 5.79 -11.60
N TRP A 96 -11.22 5.61 -10.67
CA TRP A 96 -10.41 4.40 -10.52
C TRP A 96 -10.67 3.72 -9.17
N PHE A 97 -10.89 4.52 -8.14
CA PHE A 97 -10.86 4.08 -6.76
C PHE A 97 -12.03 4.68 -5.97
N ILE A 98 -12.86 3.80 -5.40
CA ILE A 98 -14.01 4.17 -4.58
C ILE A 98 -13.78 3.66 -3.17
N VAL A 99 -13.95 4.54 -2.19
CA VAL A 99 -13.95 4.16 -0.77
C VAL A 99 -15.38 3.95 -0.30
N ARG A 100 -15.68 2.76 0.19
CA ARG A 100 -16.97 2.44 0.82
C ARG A 100 -16.78 2.15 2.30
N VAL A 101 -17.70 2.63 3.12
CA VAL A 101 -17.74 2.31 4.54
C VAL A 101 -19.00 1.51 4.78
N GLU A 102 -18.84 0.25 5.17
CA GLU A 102 -19.94 -0.70 5.32
C GLU A 102 -19.90 -1.36 6.70
N PRO A 103 -21.03 -1.82 7.24
CA PRO A 103 -21.06 -2.63 8.45
C PRO A 103 -20.22 -3.90 8.27
N TYR A 104 -19.51 -4.32 9.32
CA TYR A 104 -18.74 -5.56 9.31
C TYR A 104 -19.62 -6.79 9.12
N SER A 105 -20.82 -6.76 9.69
CA SER A 105 -21.88 -7.75 9.50
C SER A 105 -23.24 -7.06 9.60
N ARG A 106 -24.31 -7.75 9.18
CA ARG A 106 -25.68 -7.21 9.10
C ARG A 106 -26.17 -6.54 10.40
N ASN A 107 -25.64 -6.95 11.55
CA ASN A 107 -26.00 -6.43 12.88
C ASN A 107 -24.83 -5.83 13.67
N SER A 108 -23.68 -5.55 13.03
CA SER A 108 -22.54 -4.97 13.74
C SER A 108 -22.49 -3.45 13.58
N PHE A 109 -22.32 -2.75 14.71
CA PHE A 109 -21.99 -1.32 14.72
C PHE A 109 -20.58 -1.02 14.20
N HIS A 110 -19.72 -2.04 14.11
CA HIS A 110 -18.36 -1.88 13.60
C HIS A 110 -18.41 -1.65 12.10
N ARG A 111 -17.95 -0.46 11.69
CA ARG A 111 -17.84 -0.11 10.28
C ARG A 111 -16.43 -0.43 9.77
N ARG A 112 -16.36 -1.01 8.59
CA ARG A 112 -15.10 -1.31 7.91
C ARG A 112 -15.01 -0.52 6.61
N ARG A 113 -13.84 0.07 6.39
CA ARG A 113 -13.51 0.75 5.14
C ARG A 113 -13.06 -0.29 4.12
N TYR A 114 -13.65 -0.19 2.93
CA TYR A 114 -13.32 -0.98 1.77
C TYR A 114 -12.85 -0.08 0.63
N PHE A 115 -11.87 -0.59 -0.08
CA PHE A 115 -11.27 0.00 -1.26
C PHE A 115 -11.77 -0.79 -2.47
N VAL A 116 -12.51 -0.11 -3.34
CA VAL A 116 -13.23 -0.72 -4.45
C VAL A 116 -12.70 -0.18 -5.76
N CYS A 117 -12.35 -1.07 -6.68
CA CYS A 117 -12.01 -0.72 -8.05
C CYS A 117 -13.27 -0.23 -8.77
N ALA A 118 -13.24 0.99 -9.30
CA ALA A 118 -14.36 1.57 -10.04
C ALA A 118 -14.61 0.89 -11.40
N LYS A 119 -13.60 0.20 -11.96
CA LYS A 119 -13.69 -0.41 -13.30
C LYS A 119 -14.35 -1.79 -13.30
N CYS A 120 -14.06 -2.63 -12.29
CA CYS A 120 -14.52 -4.02 -12.26
C CYS A 120 -15.22 -4.41 -10.95
N GLY A 121 -15.26 -3.52 -9.94
CA GLY A 121 -15.90 -3.78 -8.66
C GLY A 121 -15.06 -4.61 -7.67
N TYR A 122 -13.81 -4.98 -7.99
CA TYR A 122 -12.93 -5.66 -7.05
C TYR A 122 -12.81 -4.89 -5.74
N LYS A 123 -12.94 -5.58 -4.61
CA LYS A 123 -13.06 -5.00 -3.28
C LYS A 123 -12.04 -5.61 -2.33
N SER A 124 -11.30 -4.76 -1.62
CA SER A 124 -10.39 -5.18 -0.55
C SER A 124 -10.43 -4.24 0.64
N VAL A 125 -10.09 -4.75 1.82
CA VAL A 125 -9.92 -3.95 3.05
C VAL A 125 -8.53 -3.30 3.07
N ARG A 126 -7.56 -3.86 2.34
CA ARG A 126 -6.20 -3.36 2.27
C ARG A 126 -6.03 -2.51 1.02
N PHE A 127 -5.58 -1.28 1.23
CA PHE A 127 -5.30 -0.33 0.15
C PHE A 127 -4.33 -0.90 -0.87
N ILE A 128 -3.25 -1.56 -0.41
CA ILE A 128 -2.22 -2.16 -1.27
C ILE A 128 -2.79 -3.21 -2.22
N ASP A 129 -3.71 -4.05 -1.76
CA ASP A 129 -4.26 -5.12 -2.59
C ASP A 129 -5.14 -4.53 -3.70
N ALA A 130 -5.94 -3.51 -3.38
CA ALA A 130 -6.72 -2.76 -4.37
C ALA A 130 -5.83 -1.97 -5.35
N LEU A 131 -4.75 -1.36 -4.87
CA LEU A 131 -3.78 -0.65 -5.69
C LEU A 131 -3.08 -1.59 -6.68
N LEU A 132 -2.60 -2.75 -6.20
CA LEU A 132 -1.98 -3.77 -7.04
C LEU A 132 -2.94 -4.29 -8.11
N HIS A 133 -4.19 -4.52 -7.74
CA HIS A 133 -5.24 -4.91 -8.67
C HIS A 133 -5.40 -3.86 -9.78
N LEU A 134 -5.54 -2.59 -9.42
CA LEU A 134 -5.68 -1.47 -10.37
C LEU A 134 -4.48 -1.35 -11.31
N ILE A 135 -3.27 -1.44 -10.77
CA ILE A 135 -2.04 -1.31 -11.55
C ILE A 135 -1.90 -2.48 -12.55
N LYS A 136 -2.09 -3.72 -12.08
CA LYS A 136 -1.86 -4.92 -12.89
C LYS A 136 -2.94 -5.16 -13.93
N LEU A 137 -4.21 -4.97 -13.58
CA LEU A 137 -5.33 -5.34 -14.45
C LEU A 137 -5.89 -4.17 -15.25
N HIS A 138 -5.81 -2.95 -14.73
CA HIS A 138 -6.38 -1.76 -15.38
C HIS A 138 -5.32 -0.76 -15.84
N GLY A 139 -4.03 -1.07 -15.68
CA GLY A 139 -2.94 -0.20 -16.12
C GLY A 139 -2.86 1.13 -15.37
N PHE A 140 -3.44 1.21 -14.16
CA PHE A 140 -3.38 2.40 -13.33
C PHE A 140 -1.91 2.79 -13.07
N LEU A 141 -1.56 4.07 -13.28
CA LEU A 141 -0.20 4.63 -13.16
C LEU A 141 0.88 4.07 -14.11
N THR A 142 0.64 2.93 -14.75
CA THR A 142 1.57 2.33 -15.74
C THR A 142 1.26 2.75 -17.17
N ARG A 143 -0.03 2.81 -17.53
CA ARG A 143 -0.52 3.08 -18.88
C ARG A 143 -1.58 4.17 -18.93
N LEU A 144 -1.72 4.96 -17.86
CA LEU A 144 -2.61 6.11 -17.88
C LEU A 144 -2.27 6.97 -19.11
N PRO A 145 -3.24 7.23 -20.02
CA PRO A 145 -3.04 8.24 -21.07
C PRO A 145 -2.72 9.60 -20.45
#